data_AF-A0A395CZA4-F1
#
_entry.id   AF-A0A395CZA4-F1
#
_cell.length_a   1.000
_cell.length_b   1.000
_cell.length_c   1.000
_cell.angle_alpha   90.00
_cell.angle_beta   90.00
_cell.angle_gamma   90.00
#
_symmetry.space_group_name_H-M   'P 1'
#
loop_
_entity.id
_entity.type
_entity.pdbx_description
1 polymer ?
#
loop_
_entity_poly.entity_id
_entity_poly.type
_entity_poly.pdbx_seq_one_letter_code
_entity_poly.pdbx_strand_id
1 'polypeptide(L)'
;MRTGRLNKMRKNVYSPALLRGAHASRPFRDWGLHAPSGQRKYLTPHERRRFIAAARRQPPSLQTFCLTLAYTGCRLSEALALTAGDIEIEDGLVSIRCLKKRGRLVVRQVPVPPAFLQLLERMHSDAFRPEALTRRLWRWRRTRAWQLVKEVMRAAQIYQTAASPKGLRHTFGTHAILSGV
;
A
#
# COMPACT_ATOMS: atom_id res chain seq x y z
N MET A 1 42.32 39.57 -45.88
CA MET A 1 42.19 39.21 -47.31
C MET A 1 43.29 38.22 -47.67
N ARG A 2 42.93 37.03 -48.19
CA ARG A 2 43.78 36.01 -48.89
C ARG A 2 44.95 35.43 -48.05
N THR A 3 45.30 34.15 -48.01
CA THR A 3 45.14 32.92 -48.82
C THR A 3 45.74 31.81 -47.94
N GLY A 4 45.12 30.66 -47.70
CA GLY A 4 44.99 29.55 -48.63
C GLY A 4 46.26 28.68 -48.68
N ARG A 5 46.27 27.52 -47.99
CA ARG A 5 46.95 26.32 -48.51
C ARG A 5 46.31 25.03 -48.04
N LEU A 6 46.14 24.17 -49.04
CA LEU A 6 45.38 22.93 -49.09
C LEU A 6 46.25 21.72 -48.74
N ASN A 7 45.60 20.75 -48.07
CA ASN A 7 45.50 19.33 -48.47
C ASN A 7 46.75 18.42 -48.38
N LYS A 8 46.64 17.37 -47.55
CA LYS A 8 46.52 15.98 -48.04
C LYS A 8 46.14 14.99 -46.93
N MET A 9 44.94 14.45 -47.09
CA MET A 9 44.59 13.02 -47.02
C MET A 9 45.47 12.08 -46.18
N ARG A 10 44.87 11.49 -45.15
CA ARG A 10 44.74 10.02 -45.13
C ARG A 10 43.29 9.63 -44.87
N LYS A 11 42.77 8.84 -45.82
CA LYS A 11 41.50 8.15 -45.83
C LYS A 11 41.66 6.87 -45.00
N ASN A 12 40.71 6.57 -44.12
CA ASN A 12 40.01 5.27 -44.11
C ASN A 12 38.76 5.42 -43.23
N VAL A 13 37.57 5.56 -43.85
CA VAL A 13 36.59 4.47 -44.06
C VAL A 13 35.99 4.09 -42.71
N TYR A 14 34.83 4.63 -42.31
CA TYR A 14 33.49 4.37 -42.87
C TYR A 14 32.52 5.55 -42.65
N SER A 15 31.56 5.73 -43.56
CA SER A 15 30.38 6.59 -43.46
C SER A 15 29.24 5.90 -44.26
N PRO A 16 27.95 6.28 -44.18
CA PRO A 16 27.06 6.34 -43.01
C PRO A 16 25.67 5.69 -43.29
N ALA A 17 24.78 5.78 -42.29
CA ALA A 17 23.31 5.73 -42.36
C ALA A 17 22.62 4.36 -42.48
N LEU A 18 21.84 4.01 -41.43
CA LEU A 18 20.38 3.80 -41.53
C LEU A 18 19.76 3.48 -40.15
N LEU A 19 18.78 4.31 -39.79
CA LEU A 19 17.54 3.99 -39.04
C LEU A 19 17.48 4.24 -37.51
N ARG A 20 16.90 5.41 -37.21
CA ARG A 20 15.69 5.63 -36.37
C ARG A 20 15.76 5.28 -34.87
N GLY A 21 15.86 6.34 -34.06
CA GLY A 21 14.82 6.71 -33.10
C GLY A 21 14.55 5.75 -31.94
N ALA A 22 15.48 5.62 -31.00
CA ALA A 22 15.19 5.08 -29.68
C ALA A 22 14.49 6.15 -28.82
N HIS A 23 13.18 6.34 -29.00
CA HIS A 23 12.37 6.85 -27.91
C HIS A 23 12.38 5.79 -26.80
N ALA A 24 13.26 5.96 -25.82
CA ALA A 24 13.18 5.25 -24.55
C ALA A 24 11.81 5.56 -23.95
N SER A 25 10.87 4.64 -24.14
CA SER A 25 9.54 4.69 -23.59
C SER A 25 9.68 4.74 -22.08
N ARG A 26 9.24 5.86 -21.48
CA ARG A 26 9.06 6.00 -20.04
C ARG A 26 8.33 4.76 -19.54
N PRO A 27 8.81 4.04 -18.50
CA PRO A 27 8.16 2.82 -18.06
C PRO A 27 6.71 3.15 -17.69
N PHE A 28 5.79 2.36 -18.24
CA PHE A 28 4.35 2.47 -18.03
C PHE A 28 4.06 2.73 -16.55
N ARG A 29 3.36 3.84 -16.26
CA ARG A 29 2.83 4.07 -14.92
C ARG A 29 1.84 2.95 -14.61
N ASP A 30 2.24 2.07 -13.69
CA ASP A 30 1.55 0.83 -13.36
C ASP A 30 0.29 1.08 -12.49
N TRP A 31 -0.73 1.69 -13.09
CA TRP A 31 -2.03 1.96 -12.48
C TRP A 31 -3.01 0.77 -12.57
N GLY A 32 -2.65 -0.29 -13.28
CA GLY A 32 -3.53 -1.44 -13.54
C GLY A 32 -3.74 -2.37 -12.34
N LEU A 33 -4.89 -3.06 -12.31
CA LEU A 33 -5.22 -4.09 -11.34
C LEU A 33 -4.40 -5.39 -11.49
N HIS A 34 -3.66 -5.50 -12.60
CA HIS A 34 -2.80 -6.62 -12.96
C HIS A 34 -1.35 -6.16 -13.07
N ALA A 35 -0.40 -7.01 -12.69
CA ALA A 35 1.02 -6.82 -12.91
C ALA A 35 1.36 -6.99 -14.40
N PRO A 36 2.54 -6.55 -14.86
CA PRO A 36 3.00 -6.82 -16.23
C PRO A 36 2.98 -8.31 -16.61
N SER A 37 3.12 -9.21 -15.62
CA SER A 37 2.98 -10.66 -15.78
C SER A 37 1.53 -11.17 -15.87
N GLY A 38 0.53 -10.28 -15.89
CA GLY A 38 -0.90 -10.62 -15.88
C GLY A 38 -1.49 -10.97 -14.50
N GLN A 39 -0.64 -11.16 -13.48
CA GLN A 39 -1.10 -11.54 -12.14
C GLN A 39 -1.90 -10.43 -11.46
N ARG A 40 -2.99 -10.79 -10.76
CA ARG A 40 -3.79 -9.84 -9.97
C ARG A 40 -2.95 -9.20 -8.87
N LYS A 41 -3.17 -7.90 -8.64
CA LYS A 41 -2.57 -7.14 -7.53
C LYS A 41 -3.49 -6.96 -6.34
N TYR A 42 -4.66 -7.60 -6.34
CA TYR A 42 -5.67 -7.57 -5.29
C TYR A 42 -6.07 -8.99 -4.91
N LEU A 43 -6.61 -9.16 -3.70
CA LEU A 43 -7.15 -10.42 -3.21
C LEU A 43 -8.57 -10.58 -3.74
N THR A 44 -8.93 -11.81 -4.10
CA THR A 44 -10.31 -12.20 -4.32
C THR A 44 -11.12 -12.15 -3.01
N PRO A 45 -12.47 -12.12 -3.06
CA PRO A 45 -13.29 -12.18 -1.85
C PRO A 45 -12.98 -13.40 -0.96
N HIS A 46 -12.69 -14.55 -1.58
CA HIS A 46 -12.34 -15.77 -0.84
C HIS A 46 -10.97 -15.66 -0.15
N GLU A 47 -9.95 -15.14 -0.83
CA GLU A 47 -8.64 -14.87 -0.24
C GLU A 47 -8.74 -13.85 0.90
N ARG A 48 -9.54 -12.78 0.74
CA ARG A 48 -9.77 -11.80 1.81
C ARG A 48 -10.42 -12.45 3.04
N ARG A 49 -11.40 -13.34 2.86
CA ARG A 49 -12.01 -14.09 3.97
C ARG A 49 -10.98 -14.96 4.69
N ARG A 50 -10.15 -15.71 3.95
CA ARG A 50 -9.06 -16.51 4.55
C ARG A 50 -8.05 -15.64 5.31
N PHE A 51 -7.68 -14.47 4.77
CA PHE A 51 -6.79 -13.52 5.44
C PHE A 51 -7.38 -13.05 6.78
N ILE A 52 -8.66 -12.63 6.79
CA ILE A 52 -9.34 -12.19 8.02
C ILE A 52 -9.41 -13.34 9.04
N ALA A 53 -9.71 -14.56 8.61
CA ALA A 53 -9.72 -15.74 9.49
C ALA A 53 -8.32 -16.04 10.06
N ALA A 54 -7.26 -15.97 9.24
CA ALA A 54 -5.89 -16.16 9.71
C ALA A 54 -5.45 -15.05 10.67
N ALA A 55 -5.84 -13.80 10.42
CA ALA A 55 -5.56 -12.65 11.29
C ALA A 55 -6.21 -12.83 12.68
N ARG A 56 -7.43 -13.36 12.75
CA ARG A 56 -8.13 -13.64 14.03
C ARG A 56 -7.42 -14.67 14.91
N ARG A 57 -6.51 -15.47 14.36
CA ARG A 57 -5.70 -16.46 15.09
C ARG A 57 -4.33 -15.94 15.52
N GLN A 58 -4.02 -14.67 15.24
CA GLN A 58 -2.76 -14.06 15.61
C GLN A 58 -2.81 -13.44 17.01
N PRO A 59 -1.66 -13.15 17.64
CA PRO A 59 -1.61 -12.37 18.86
C PRO A 59 -2.36 -11.03 18.72
N PRO A 60 -2.95 -10.48 19.81
CA PRO A 60 -3.86 -9.34 19.76
C PRO A 60 -3.40 -8.14 18.93
N SER A 61 -2.13 -7.74 19.07
CA SER A 61 -1.56 -6.60 18.35
C SER A 61 -1.51 -6.86 16.83
N LEU A 62 -1.16 -8.07 16.40
CA LEU A 62 -1.09 -8.43 14.98
C LEU A 62 -2.47 -8.66 14.39
N GLN A 63 -3.37 -9.30 15.15
CA GLN A 63 -4.77 -9.47 14.78
C GLN A 63 -5.39 -8.11 14.42
N THR A 64 -5.36 -7.17 15.37
CA THR A 64 -5.96 -5.85 15.19
C THR A 64 -5.32 -5.10 14.03
N PHE A 65 -3.98 -5.15 13.89
CA PHE A 65 -3.27 -4.50 12.78
C PHE A 65 -3.70 -5.04 11.40
N CYS A 66 -3.77 -6.36 11.25
CA CYS A 66 -4.19 -6.99 10.01
C CYS A 66 -5.65 -6.68 9.67
N LEU A 67 -6.53 -6.68 10.67
CA LEU A 67 -7.94 -6.32 10.49
C LEU A 67 -8.10 -4.84 10.09
N THR A 68 -7.33 -3.92 10.69
CA THR A 68 -7.30 -2.50 10.26
C THR A 68 -6.99 -2.39 8.77
N LEU A 69 -5.94 -3.07 8.29
CA LEU A 69 -5.57 -3.04 6.87
C LEU A 69 -6.68 -3.63 5.98
N ALA A 70 -7.31 -4.71 6.40
CA ALA A 70 -8.33 -5.41 5.63
C ALA A 70 -9.68 -4.68 5.58
N TYR A 71 -10.05 -3.97 6.65
CA TYR A 71 -11.30 -3.22 6.73
C TYR A 71 -11.19 -1.81 6.15
N THR A 72 -10.02 -1.18 6.21
CA THR A 72 -9.89 0.23 5.78
C THR A 72 -9.14 0.42 4.45
N GLY A 73 -8.41 -0.61 3.99
CA GLY A 73 -7.55 -0.49 2.81
C GLY A 73 -6.45 0.57 2.94
N CYS A 74 -6.11 1.01 4.15
CA CYS A 74 -5.14 2.07 4.34
C CYS A 74 -3.72 1.63 3.98
N ARG A 75 -2.81 2.59 3.75
CA ARG A 75 -1.40 2.26 3.56
C ARG A 75 -0.83 1.75 4.88
N LEU A 76 0.13 0.82 4.79
CA LEU A 76 0.85 0.31 5.96
C LEU A 76 1.37 1.42 6.89
N SER A 77 1.92 2.50 6.32
CA SER A 77 2.41 3.65 7.10
C SER A 77 1.29 4.50 7.73
N GLU A 78 0.12 4.54 7.09
CA GLU A 78 -1.06 5.22 7.65
C GLU A 78 -1.59 4.41 8.85
N ALA A 79 -1.68 3.08 8.74
CA ALA A 79 -2.04 2.19 9.85
C ALA A 79 -1.09 2.35 11.05
N LEU A 80 0.23 2.37 10.81
CA LEU A 80 1.24 2.54 11.86
C LEU A 80 1.22 3.94 12.51
N ALA A 81 0.54 4.91 11.90
CA ALA A 81 0.39 6.25 12.44
C ALA A 81 -0.93 6.47 13.19
N LEU A 82 -1.82 5.45 13.23
CA LEU A 82 -3.08 5.52 13.96
C LEU A 82 -2.84 5.49 15.47
N THR A 83 -3.63 6.32 16.16
CA THR A 83 -3.71 6.42 17.61
C THR A 83 -5.14 6.12 18.06
N ALA A 84 -5.39 6.01 19.37
CA ALA A 84 -6.75 5.77 19.86
C ALA A 84 -7.70 6.95 19.55
N GLY A 85 -7.18 8.19 19.57
CA GLY A 85 -7.93 9.38 19.17
C GLY A 85 -8.36 9.43 17.69
N ASP A 86 -7.91 8.48 16.86
CA ASP A 86 -8.35 8.32 15.47
C ASP A 86 -9.54 7.34 15.33
N ILE A 87 -10.01 6.74 16.44
CA ILE A 87 -11.05 5.71 16.48
C ILE A 87 -12.32 6.33 17.03
N GLU A 88 -13.36 6.41 16.19
CA GLU A 88 -14.66 7.00 16.54
C GLU A 88 -15.64 5.82 16.76
N ILE A 89 -15.72 5.35 18.02
CA ILE A 89 -16.46 4.12 18.37
C ILE A 89 -17.97 4.28 18.09
N GLU A 90 -18.56 5.38 18.57
CA GLU A 90 -19.99 5.66 18.43
C GLU A 90 -20.43 5.77 16.98
N ASP A 91 -19.63 6.44 16.14
CA ASP A 91 -19.94 6.66 14.73
C ASP A 91 -19.53 5.47 13.83
N GLY A 92 -18.81 4.49 14.36
CA GLY A 92 -18.36 3.34 13.58
C GLY A 92 -17.23 3.66 12.59
N LEU A 93 -16.42 4.69 12.87
CA LEU A 93 -15.44 5.24 11.91
C LEU A 93 -13.98 5.10 12.38
N VAL A 94 -13.07 5.02 11.41
CA VAL A 94 -11.63 5.21 11.61
C VAL A 94 -11.15 6.40 10.78
N SER A 95 -10.60 7.40 11.46
CA SER A 95 -10.08 8.64 10.88
C SER A 95 -8.62 8.50 10.44
N ILE A 96 -8.37 8.38 9.14
CA ILE A 96 -7.04 8.11 8.58
C ILE A 96 -6.41 9.37 7.99
N ARG A 97 -5.33 9.84 8.63
CA ARG A 97 -4.46 10.91 8.12
C ARG A 97 -3.70 10.47 6.86
N CYS A 98 -3.91 11.17 5.74
CA CYS A 98 -3.27 10.89 4.46
C CYS A 98 -1.84 11.48 4.41
N LEU A 99 -0.82 10.64 4.55
CA LEU A 99 0.59 11.06 4.61
C LEU A 99 1.19 11.53 3.26
N LYS A 100 0.46 11.43 2.13
CA LYS A 100 0.99 11.72 0.79
C LYS A 100 0.66 13.10 0.22
N LYS A 101 -0.11 13.93 0.92
CA LYS A 101 -0.45 15.30 0.48
C LYS A 101 0.43 16.29 1.24
N ARG A 102 1.66 16.51 0.76
CA ARG A 102 2.61 17.47 1.37
C ARG A 102 1.94 18.85 1.43
N GLY A 103 1.92 19.47 2.63
CA GLY A 103 1.40 20.83 2.85
C GLY A 103 -0.09 20.94 3.24
N ARG A 104 -0.87 19.85 3.24
CA ARG A 104 -2.28 19.88 3.70
C ARG A 104 -2.64 18.62 4.48
N LEU A 105 -3.10 18.79 5.72
CA LEU A 105 -3.71 17.70 6.47
C LEU A 105 -4.99 17.27 5.74
N VAL A 106 -5.00 16.04 5.24
CA VAL A 106 -6.20 15.44 4.65
C VAL A 106 -6.51 14.19 5.45
N VAL A 107 -7.68 14.18 6.07
CA VAL A 107 -8.23 13.03 6.78
C VAL A 107 -9.30 12.40 5.92
N ARG A 108 -9.39 11.07 5.95
CA ARG A 108 -10.55 10.33 5.43
C ARG A 108 -11.12 9.48 6.55
N GLN A 109 -12.43 9.53 6.75
CA GLN A 109 -13.13 8.60 7.62
C GLN A 109 -13.48 7.35 6.82
N VAL A 110 -13.27 6.18 7.42
CA VAL A 110 -13.63 4.90 6.80
C VAL A 110 -14.56 4.15 7.76
N PRO A 111 -15.80 3.85 7.35
CA PRO A 111 -16.69 3.03 8.17
C PRO A 111 -16.16 1.61 8.28
N VAL A 112 -16.24 1.06 9.48
CA VAL A 112 -15.80 -0.30 9.80
C VAL A 112 -16.81 -0.99 10.70
N PRO A 113 -16.80 -2.33 10.80
CA PRO A 113 -17.74 -3.03 11.68
C PRO A 113 -17.60 -2.59 13.15
N PRO A 114 -18.70 -2.29 13.89
CA PRO A 114 -18.62 -1.90 15.30
C PRO A 114 -17.88 -2.90 16.18
N ALA A 115 -18.09 -4.20 15.94
CA ALA A 115 -17.39 -5.28 16.64
C ALA A 115 -15.87 -5.22 16.49
N PHE A 116 -15.36 -4.65 15.39
CA PHE A 116 -13.93 -4.44 15.20
C PHE A 116 -13.41 -3.24 16.01
N LEU A 117 -14.19 -2.17 16.17
CA LEU A 117 -13.81 -1.04 17.02
C LEU A 117 -13.74 -1.43 18.49
N GLN A 118 -14.74 -2.18 18.98
CA GLN A 118 -14.70 -2.73 20.33
C GLN A 118 -13.51 -3.69 20.54
N LEU A 119 -13.12 -4.45 19.51
CA LEU A 119 -11.91 -5.28 19.56
C LEU A 119 -10.64 -4.41 19.67
N LEU A 120 -10.55 -3.30 18.92
CA LEU A 120 -9.43 -2.36 19.05
C LEU A 120 -9.33 -1.78 20.46
N GLU A 121 -10.45 -1.30 20.99
CA GLU A 121 -10.52 -0.74 22.34
C GLU A 121 -10.08 -1.76 23.39
N ARG A 122 -10.65 -2.97 23.37
CA ARG A 122 -10.28 -4.03 24.33
C ARG A 122 -8.81 -4.42 24.25
N MET A 123 -8.26 -4.58 23.05
CA MET A 123 -6.89 -5.08 22.86
C MET A 123 -5.82 -4.00 23.01
N HIS A 124 -6.21 -2.72 23.00
CA HIS A 124 -5.33 -1.56 23.17
C HIS A 124 -5.82 -0.65 24.30
N SER A 125 -6.46 -1.19 25.33
CA SER A 125 -7.14 -0.42 26.39
C SER A 125 -6.28 0.71 26.98
N ASP A 126 -4.98 0.46 27.21
CA ASP A 126 -4.07 1.49 27.71
C ASP A 126 -3.87 2.68 26.76
N ALA A 127 -4.11 2.53 25.46
CA ALA A 127 -4.06 3.64 24.50
C ALA A 127 -5.36 4.47 24.49
N PHE A 128 -6.48 3.90 24.95
CA PHE A 128 -7.78 4.56 25.02
C PHE A 128 -7.96 5.38 26.31
N ARG A 129 -6.97 5.39 27.21
CA ARG A 129 -6.96 6.32 28.34
C ARG A 129 -6.78 7.77 27.84
N PRO A 130 -7.42 8.77 28.46
CA PRO A 130 -7.37 10.16 28.01
C PRO A 130 -5.96 10.70 27.79
N GLU A 131 -5.02 10.35 28.67
CA GLU A 131 -3.61 10.77 28.61
C GLU A 131 -2.80 10.10 27.48
N ALA A 132 -3.32 9.03 26.88
CA ALA A 132 -2.63 8.20 25.91
C ALA A 132 -3.23 8.25 24.50
N LEU A 133 -4.24 9.08 24.25
CA LEU A 133 -4.99 9.11 22.97
C LEU A 133 -4.14 9.42 21.73
N THR A 134 -2.99 10.10 21.92
CA THR A 134 -2.03 10.42 20.86
C THR A 134 -0.95 9.35 20.67
N ARG A 135 -0.94 8.32 21.52
CA ARG A 135 0.00 7.19 21.44
C ARG A 135 -0.43 6.26 20.31
N ARG A 136 0.54 5.85 19.51
CA ARG A 136 0.29 4.88 18.42
C ARG A 136 -0.18 3.56 18.98
N LEU A 137 -1.20 2.98 18.34
CA LEU A 137 -1.73 1.65 18.67
C LEU A 137 -0.67 0.56 18.44
N TRP A 138 0.18 0.73 17.42
CA TRP A 138 1.27 -0.21 17.11
C TRP A 138 2.62 0.50 17.06
N ARG A 139 3.65 -0.14 17.66
CA ARG A 139 5.00 0.44 17.78
C ARG A 139 6.03 -0.16 16.81
N TRP A 140 5.61 -1.02 15.89
CA TRP A 140 6.53 -1.65 14.94
C TRP A 140 7.08 -0.65 13.93
N ARG A 141 8.34 -0.86 13.54
CA ARG A 141 8.90 -0.25 12.33
C ARG A 141 8.16 -0.80 11.10
N ARG A 142 8.09 0.01 10.04
CA ARG A 142 7.44 -0.34 8.77
C ARG A 142 7.86 -1.71 8.23
N THR A 143 9.16 -2.00 8.24
CA THR A 143 9.69 -3.25 7.70
C THR A 143 9.19 -4.47 8.47
N ARG A 144 9.18 -4.40 9.80
CA ARG A 144 8.66 -5.50 10.64
C ARG A 144 7.17 -5.69 10.44
N ALA A 145 6.39 -4.61 10.42
CA ALA A 145 4.97 -4.67 10.14
C ALA A 145 4.67 -5.30 8.77
N TRP A 146 5.48 -5.00 7.74
CA TRP A 146 5.36 -5.62 6.43
C TRP A 146 5.63 -7.13 6.48
N GLN A 147 6.68 -7.57 7.18
CA GLN A 147 7.02 -8.99 7.34
C GLN A 147 5.90 -9.75 8.07
N LEU A 148 5.38 -9.20 9.17
CA LEU A 148 4.29 -9.80 9.94
C LEU A 148 3.03 -9.99 9.07
N VAL A 149 2.64 -8.99 8.29
CA VAL A 149 1.50 -9.14 7.36
C VAL A 149 1.77 -10.21 6.31
N LYS A 150 3.02 -10.34 5.83
CA LYS A 150 3.41 -11.40 4.89
C LYS A 150 3.34 -12.79 5.53
N GLU A 151 3.70 -12.93 6.79
CA GLU A 151 3.54 -14.18 7.56
C GLU A 151 2.06 -14.57 7.66
N VAL A 152 1.16 -13.63 8.00
CA VAL A 152 -0.29 -13.89 8.04
C VAL A 152 -0.85 -14.26 6.66
N MET A 153 -0.40 -13.60 5.59
CA MET A 153 -0.78 -13.96 4.21
C MET A 153 -0.38 -15.40 3.86
N ARG A 154 0.84 -15.83 4.25
CA ARG A 154 1.28 -17.22 4.05
C ARG A 154 0.43 -18.20 4.85
N ALA A 155 0.13 -17.89 6.12
CA ALA A 155 -0.77 -18.70 6.95
C ALA A 155 -2.20 -18.79 6.40
N ALA A 156 -2.63 -17.80 5.62
CA ALA A 156 -3.91 -17.81 4.89
C ALA A 156 -3.84 -18.51 3.51
N GLN A 157 -2.68 -19.08 3.16
CA GLN A 157 -2.40 -19.68 1.86
C GLN A 157 -2.70 -18.70 0.71
N ILE A 158 -2.22 -17.47 0.85
CA ILE A 158 -2.33 -16.42 -0.15
C ILE A 158 -0.95 -16.18 -0.72
N TYR A 159 -0.82 -16.48 -2.00
CA TYR A 159 0.43 -16.40 -2.74
C TYR A 159 0.33 -15.36 -3.85
N GLN A 160 1.42 -15.14 -4.58
CA GLN A 160 1.54 -14.17 -5.68
C GLN A 160 1.64 -12.69 -5.28
N THR A 161 1.62 -11.82 -6.30
CA THR A 161 1.84 -10.37 -6.20
C THR A 161 0.88 -9.67 -5.22
N ALA A 162 -0.35 -10.17 -5.10
CA ALA A 162 -1.36 -9.66 -4.18
C ALA A 162 -1.06 -9.96 -2.69
N ALA A 163 -0.19 -10.91 -2.37
CA ALA A 163 0.16 -11.27 -0.99
C ALA A 163 1.05 -10.20 -0.34
N SER A 164 0.51 -9.02 -0.08
CA SER A 164 1.23 -7.90 0.55
C SER A 164 0.24 -6.89 1.17
N PRO A 165 0.71 -5.98 2.05
CA PRO A 165 -0.12 -4.86 2.49
C PRO A 165 -0.66 -3.99 1.35
N LYS A 166 0.11 -3.86 0.25
CA LYS A 166 -0.34 -3.15 -0.96
C LYS A 166 -1.50 -3.88 -1.63
N GLY A 167 -1.48 -5.21 -1.62
CA GLY A 167 -2.57 -6.02 -2.15
C GLY A 167 -3.87 -5.87 -1.37
N LEU A 168 -3.83 -5.84 -0.03
CA LEU A 168 -5.01 -5.51 0.80
C LEU A 168 -5.60 -4.16 0.43
N ARG A 169 -4.74 -3.16 0.26
CA ARG A 169 -5.14 -1.81 -0.15
C ARG A 169 -5.79 -1.78 -1.54
N HIS A 170 -5.23 -2.49 -2.50
CA HIS A 170 -5.86 -2.61 -3.83
C HIS A 170 -7.20 -3.32 -3.73
N THR A 171 -7.29 -4.38 -2.91
CA THR A 171 -8.52 -5.14 -2.68
C THR A 171 -9.66 -4.26 -2.19
N PHE A 172 -9.38 -3.37 -1.25
CA PHE A 172 -10.36 -2.42 -0.75
C PHE A 172 -10.86 -1.49 -1.86
N GLY A 173 -9.96 -0.92 -2.66
CA GLY A 173 -10.33 -0.06 -3.79
C GLY A 173 -11.09 -0.80 -4.90
N THR A 174 -10.72 -2.04 -5.21
CA THR A 174 -11.46 -2.86 -6.19
C THR A 174 -12.82 -3.28 -5.68
N HIS A 175 -12.98 -3.50 -4.37
CA HIS A 175 -14.26 -3.92 -3.82
C HIS A 175 -15.31 -2.82 -3.95
N ALA A 176 -14.94 -1.55 -3.78
CA ALA A 176 -15.83 -0.41 -4.07
C ALA A 176 -16.30 -0.45 -5.54
N ILE A 177 -15.35 -0.49 -6.47
CA ILE A 177 -15.62 -0.51 -7.92
C ILE A 177 -16.48 -1.72 -8.33
N LEU A 178 -16.15 -2.92 -7.84
CA LEU A 178 -16.85 -4.16 -8.19
C LEU A 178 -18.23 -4.30 -7.52
N SER A 179 -18.47 -3.58 -6.42
CA SER A 179 -19.77 -3.59 -5.73
C SER A 179 -20.68 -2.45 -6.20
N GLY A 180 -20.26 -1.68 -7.22
CA GLY A 180 -21.04 -0.59 -7.80
C GLY A 180 -21.12 0.67 -6.93
N VAL A 181 -20.12 0.88 -6.04
CA VAL A 181 -20.03 2.03 -5.14
C VAL A 181 -18.84 2.92 -5.49
#